data_AF-A0A2G2JTK6-F1
#
_entry.id   AF-A0A2G2JTK6-F1
#
_cell.length_a   1.000
_cell.length_b   1.000
_cell.length_c   1.000
_cell.angle_alpha   90.00
_cell.angle_beta   90.00
_cell.angle_gamma   90.00
#
_symmetry.space_group_name_H-M   'P 1'
#
loop_
_entity.id
_entity.type
_entity.pdbx_description
1 polymer ?
#
loop_
_entity_poly.entity_id
_entity_poly.type
_entity_poly.pdbx_seq_one_letter_code
_entity_poly.pdbx_strand_id
1 'polypeptide(L)'
;METGKIDQFIRYVDSEILPATEDLENLEVASRKHVQKLVYTNLVDRFDSLIDGLVLDNCRCDYLTSEATKSMTQQITEAELIQLLMRSGDIQEAIDEKLKASIRNSVLRERHSKKLVSAMTAFDVPSNFKSLPRVNISTGVILEKIKPQNNQVPYSIAGYSDWLYSRRNAIVHGNGTNKYLQNDLTQLKKLYKCVPPASFRIKLGTVQIAAEFYRGVCNLLLEGADEA
;
A
#
# COMPACT_ATOMS: atom_id res chain seq x y z
N MET A 1 -7.16 0.21 17.29
CA MET A 1 -7.21 -0.43 15.95
C MET A 1 -6.32 -1.68 15.93
N GLU A 2 -6.54 -2.62 14.99
CA GLU A 2 -5.68 -3.79 14.80
C GLU A 2 -4.40 -3.40 14.04
N THR A 3 -3.25 -3.46 14.72
CA THR A 3 -1.93 -3.02 14.20
C THR A 3 -0.91 -4.15 14.05
N GLY A 4 -1.20 -5.37 14.50
CA GLY A 4 -0.20 -6.45 14.59
C GLY A 4 0.48 -6.83 13.27
N LYS A 5 -0.17 -6.61 12.12
CA LYS A 5 0.45 -6.80 10.80
C LYS A 5 1.51 -5.74 10.49
N ILE A 6 1.37 -4.53 11.02
CA ILE A 6 2.34 -3.44 10.86
C ILE A 6 3.65 -3.84 11.54
N ASP A 7 3.58 -4.32 12.79
CA ASP A 7 4.75 -4.77 13.53
C ASP A 7 5.46 -5.93 12.82
N GLN A 8 4.70 -6.88 12.26
CA GLN A 8 5.25 -7.98 11.48
C GLN A 8 5.98 -7.48 10.23
N PHE A 9 5.41 -6.48 9.54
CA PHE A 9 6.04 -5.90 8.36
C PHE A 9 7.30 -5.10 8.70
N ILE A 10 7.28 -4.31 9.78
CA ILE A 10 8.47 -3.58 10.26
C ILE A 10 9.58 -4.57 10.62
N ARG A 11 9.27 -5.63 11.36
CA ARG A 11 10.25 -6.70 11.68
C ARG A 11 10.82 -7.33 10.42
N TYR A 12 9.97 -7.62 9.42
CA TYR A 12 10.41 -8.13 8.12
C TYR A 12 11.38 -7.15 7.44
N VAL A 13 11.09 -5.85 7.45
CA VAL A 13 11.98 -4.84 6.88
C VAL A 13 13.33 -4.82 7.59
N ASP A 14 13.33 -4.77 8.92
CA ASP A 14 14.54 -4.59 9.72
C ASP A 14 15.40 -5.87 9.80
N SER A 15 14.78 -7.06 9.79
CA SER A 15 15.49 -8.34 9.94
C SER A 15 15.81 -9.04 8.62
N GLU A 16 15.03 -8.83 7.56
CA GLU A 16 15.22 -9.50 6.28
C GLU A 16 15.65 -8.53 5.18
N ILE A 17 14.97 -7.40 5.01
CA ILE A 17 15.19 -6.52 3.84
C ILE A 17 16.46 -5.69 3.95
N LEU A 18 16.61 -4.93 5.04
CA LEU A 18 17.77 -4.05 5.20
C LEU A 18 19.08 -4.86 5.27
N PRO A 19 19.18 -5.95 6.05
CA PRO A 19 20.38 -6.81 6.03
C PRO A 19 20.64 -7.42 4.65
N ALA A 20 19.60 -7.87 3.93
CA ALA A 20 19.77 -8.40 2.59
C ALA A 20 20.35 -7.36 1.62
N THR A 21 20.11 -6.06 1.83
CA THR A 21 20.77 -5.04 1.00
C THR A 21 22.27 -4.98 1.21
N GLU A 22 22.79 -5.28 2.41
CA GLU A 22 24.23 -5.35 2.66
C GLU A 22 24.83 -6.61 2.02
N ASP A 23 24.19 -7.77 2.21
CA ASP A 23 24.64 -9.04 1.63
C ASP A 23 24.67 -9.03 0.10
N LEU A 24 23.68 -8.37 -0.50
CA LEU A 24 23.58 -8.21 -1.95
C LEU A 24 24.78 -7.48 -2.55
N GLU A 25 25.50 -6.64 -1.79
CA GLU A 25 26.68 -5.94 -2.31
C GLU A 25 27.82 -6.91 -2.66
N ASN A 26 27.91 -8.02 -1.92
CA ASN A 26 28.96 -9.03 -2.04
C ASN A 26 28.73 -10.03 -3.18
N LEU A 27 27.58 -9.98 -3.85
CA LEU A 27 27.25 -10.88 -4.95
C LEU A 27 27.81 -10.42 -6.30
N GLU A 28 28.12 -11.38 -7.17
CA GLU A 28 28.45 -11.12 -8.56
C GLU A 28 27.36 -10.33 -9.30
N VAL A 29 27.78 -9.48 -10.25
CA VAL A 29 26.90 -8.50 -10.93
C VAL A 29 25.64 -9.14 -11.54
N ALA A 30 25.76 -10.31 -12.16
CA ALA A 30 24.63 -10.98 -12.82
C ALA A 30 23.60 -11.47 -11.80
N SER A 31 24.04 -12.23 -10.80
CA SER A 31 23.21 -12.75 -9.70
C SER A 31 22.60 -11.63 -8.88
N ARG A 32 23.38 -10.61 -8.55
CA ARG A 32 22.94 -9.43 -7.79
C ARG A 32 21.75 -8.72 -8.46
N LYS A 33 21.78 -8.49 -9.77
CA LYS A 33 20.68 -7.82 -10.49
C LYS A 33 19.37 -8.61 -10.42
N HIS A 34 19.45 -9.94 -10.47
CA HIS A 34 18.28 -10.80 -10.39
C HIS A 34 17.71 -10.79 -8.97
N VAL A 35 18.57 -11.01 -7.96
CA VAL A 35 18.15 -11.03 -6.55
C VAL A 35 17.64 -9.66 -6.09
N GLN A 36 18.24 -8.55 -6.53
CA GLN A 36 17.72 -7.19 -6.28
C GLN A 36 16.28 -7.01 -6.75
N LYS A 37 15.94 -7.54 -7.92
CA LYS A 37 14.56 -7.49 -8.42
C LYS A 37 13.63 -8.32 -7.54
N LEU A 38 14.05 -9.53 -7.16
CA LEU A 38 13.26 -10.40 -6.29
C LEU A 38 12.98 -9.76 -4.93
N VAL A 39 14.02 -9.23 -4.28
CA VAL A 39 13.90 -8.54 -2.98
C VAL A 39 12.99 -7.32 -3.11
N TYR A 40 13.18 -6.52 -4.15
CA TYR A 40 12.31 -5.37 -4.43
C TYR A 40 10.84 -5.77 -4.62
N THR A 41 10.57 -6.78 -5.47
CA THR A 41 9.20 -7.25 -5.71
C THR A 41 8.58 -7.82 -4.44
N ASN A 42 9.34 -8.58 -3.64
CA ASN A 42 8.84 -9.16 -2.40
C ASN A 42 8.49 -8.08 -1.37
N LEU A 43 9.34 -7.07 -1.21
CA LEU A 43 9.07 -5.91 -0.35
C LEU A 43 7.76 -5.22 -0.74
N VAL A 44 7.59 -4.89 -2.02
CA VAL A 44 6.40 -4.20 -2.51
C VAL A 44 5.15 -5.08 -2.38
N ASP A 45 5.24 -6.38 -2.64
CA ASP A 45 4.12 -7.33 -2.55
C ASP A 45 3.65 -7.55 -1.12
N ARG A 46 4.60 -7.68 -0.19
CA ARG A 46 4.27 -7.78 1.24
C ARG A 46 3.64 -6.49 1.75
N PHE A 47 4.06 -5.33 1.26
CA PHE A 47 3.44 -4.07 1.63
C PHE A 47 2.01 -3.94 1.06
N ASP A 48 1.76 -4.30 -0.21
CA ASP A 48 0.39 -4.32 -0.75
C ASP A 48 -0.51 -5.29 0.05
N SER A 49 0.02 -6.47 0.40
CA SER A 49 -0.68 -7.45 1.24
C SER A 49 -0.94 -6.95 2.66
N LEU A 50 -0.01 -6.17 3.24
CA LEU A 50 -0.21 -5.49 4.52
C LEU A 50 -1.40 -4.54 4.44
N ILE A 51 -1.44 -3.66 3.43
CA ILE A 51 -2.53 -2.70 3.26
C ILE A 51 -3.88 -3.39 3.09
N ASP A 52 -3.95 -4.42 2.24
CA ASP A 52 -5.16 -5.22 2.07
C ASP A 52 -5.60 -5.86 3.39
N GLY A 53 -4.65 -6.39 4.18
CA GLY A 53 -4.90 -6.95 5.50
C GLY A 53 -5.43 -5.93 6.49
N LEU A 54 -4.78 -4.76 6.61
CA LEU A 54 -5.20 -3.70 7.55
C LEU A 54 -6.61 -3.20 7.26
N VAL A 55 -6.96 -3.04 5.97
CA VAL A 55 -8.29 -2.63 5.55
C VAL A 55 -9.35 -3.68 5.91
N LEU A 56 -9.02 -4.97 5.83
CA LEU A 56 -9.97 -6.04 6.20
C LEU A 56 -10.09 -6.23 7.71
N ASP A 57 -8.97 -6.17 8.43
CA ASP A 57 -8.94 -6.38 9.88
C ASP A 57 -9.65 -5.23 10.61
N ASN A 58 -9.57 -4.02 10.07
CA ASN A 58 -10.22 -2.82 10.62
C ASN A 58 -11.54 -2.46 9.91
N CYS A 59 -12.19 -3.42 9.24
CA CYS A 59 -13.40 -3.19 8.42
C CYS A 59 -14.58 -2.54 9.15
N ARG A 60 -14.60 -2.59 10.50
CA ARG A 60 -15.64 -1.99 11.34
C ARG A 60 -15.47 -0.50 11.59
N CYS A 61 -14.35 0.13 11.22
CA CYS A 61 -14.22 1.58 11.42
C CYS A 61 -15.26 2.34 10.58
N ASP A 62 -15.62 3.54 11.02
CA ASP A 62 -16.72 4.31 10.43
C ASP A 62 -16.51 4.58 8.94
N TYR A 63 -15.28 4.95 8.56
CA TYR A 63 -14.93 5.19 7.17
C TYR A 63 -15.13 3.93 6.30
N LEU A 64 -14.59 2.78 6.71
CA LEU A 64 -14.66 1.54 5.92
C LEU A 64 -16.07 0.94 5.90
N THR A 65 -16.81 1.06 7.01
CA THR A 65 -18.23 0.68 7.07
C THR A 65 -19.05 1.53 6.10
N SER A 66 -18.80 2.84 6.04
CA SER A 66 -19.43 3.73 5.07
C SER A 66 -19.08 3.32 3.63
N GLU A 67 -17.80 3.09 3.32
CA GLU A 67 -17.40 2.62 1.98
C GLU A 67 -18.03 1.26 1.61
N ALA A 68 -18.13 0.35 2.57
CA ALA A 68 -18.72 -0.98 2.37
C ALA A 68 -20.24 -0.92 2.11
N THR A 69 -20.94 0.06 2.69
CA THR A 69 -22.41 0.16 2.63
C THR A 69 -22.91 1.10 1.52
N LYS A 70 -22.05 1.94 0.91
CA LYS A 70 -22.43 2.83 -0.21
C LYS A 70 -23.14 2.14 -1.37
N SER A 71 -22.77 0.90 -1.66
CA SER A 71 -23.36 0.11 -2.75
C SER A 71 -24.50 -0.82 -2.30
N MET A 72 -24.77 -0.88 -1.00
CA MET A 72 -25.84 -1.70 -0.43
C MET A 72 -27.19 -0.98 -0.57
N THR A 73 -27.82 -1.12 -1.73
CA THR A 73 -29.14 -0.54 -2.02
C THR A 73 -30.29 -1.54 -1.83
N GLN A 74 -29.98 -2.79 -1.46
CA GLN A 74 -30.99 -3.82 -1.24
C GLN A 74 -31.82 -3.53 0.01
N GLN A 75 -33.14 -3.66 -0.12
CA GLN A 75 -34.05 -3.68 1.03
C GLN A 75 -33.81 -4.96 1.83
N ILE A 76 -33.61 -4.82 3.14
CA ILE A 76 -33.53 -5.94 4.07
C ILE A 76 -34.96 -6.32 4.47
N THR A 77 -35.33 -7.58 4.25
CA THR A 77 -36.62 -8.10 4.72
C THR A 77 -36.59 -8.38 6.21
N GLU A 78 -37.74 -8.30 6.89
CA GLU A 78 -37.85 -8.68 8.31
C GLU A 78 -37.41 -10.13 8.54
N ALA A 79 -37.65 -11.03 7.58
CA ALA A 79 -37.23 -12.42 7.66
C ALA A 79 -35.69 -12.55 7.67
N GLU A 80 -34.98 -11.80 6.84
CA GLU A 80 -33.51 -11.79 6.82
C GLU A 80 -32.93 -11.19 8.11
N LEU A 81 -33.57 -10.14 8.64
CA LEU A 81 -33.17 -9.53 9.91
C LEU A 81 -33.37 -10.51 11.08
N ILE A 82 -34.51 -11.20 11.14
CA ILE A 82 -34.79 -12.22 12.16
C ILE A 82 -33.81 -13.39 12.01
N GLN A 83 -33.52 -13.87 10.80
CA GLN A 83 -32.51 -14.91 10.57
C GLN A 83 -31.12 -14.49 11.05
N LEU A 84 -30.75 -13.21 10.86
CA LEU A 84 -29.49 -12.66 11.35
C LEU A 84 -29.46 -12.63 12.89
N LEU A 85 -30.56 -12.19 13.53
CA LEU A 85 -30.71 -12.10 14.98
C LEU A 85 -30.81 -13.47 15.67
N MET A 86 -31.37 -14.47 14.98
CA MET A 86 -31.48 -15.86 15.46
C MET A 86 -30.15 -16.60 15.46
N ARG A 87 -29.11 -16.09 14.79
CA ARG A 87 -27.72 -16.58 14.95
C ARG A 87 -27.14 -16.09 16.28
N SER A 88 -27.75 -16.52 17.40
CA SER A 88 -27.31 -16.18 18.75
C SER A 88 -25.96 -16.83 19.04
N GLY A 89 -24.90 -16.06 18.88
CA GLY A 89 -23.52 -16.45 19.12
C GLY A 89 -22.53 -15.85 18.12
N ASP A 90 -22.99 -15.55 16.90
CA ASP A 90 -22.08 -15.33 15.75
C ASP A 90 -22.48 -14.18 14.82
N ILE A 91 -23.39 -13.32 15.28
CA ILE A 91 -23.90 -12.21 14.47
C ILE A 91 -22.79 -11.24 14.06
N GLN A 92 -21.79 -11.06 14.91
CA GLN A 92 -20.65 -10.18 14.68
C GLN A 92 -19.71 -10.74 13.61
N GLU A 93 -19.46 -12.04 13.60
CA GLU A 93 -18.68 -12.69 12.53
C GLU A 93 -19.43 -12.63 11.20
N ALA A 94 -20.74 -12.87 11.20
CA ALA A 94 -21.56 -12.75 9.99
C ALA A 94 -21.57 -11.32 9.42
N ILE A 95 -21.60 -10.30 10.28
CA ILE A 95 -21.47 -8.89 9.87
C ILE A 95 -20.08 -8.64 9.29
N ASP A 96 -19.01 -9.12 9.94
CA ASP A 96 -17.64 -8.96 9.44
C ASP A 96 -17.42 -9.60 8.09
N GLU A 97 -17.95 -10.80 7.87
CA GLU A 97 -17.87 -11.47 6.59
C GLU A 97 -18.53 -10.64 5.48
N LYS A 98 -19.70 -10.05 5.77
CA LYS A 98 -20.42 -9.19 4.82
C LYS A 98 -19.66 -7.90 4.55
N LEU A 99 -19.15 -7.23 5.58
CA LEU A 99 -18.34 -6.02 5.44
C LEU A 99 -17.07 -6.29 4.64
N LYS A 100 -16.29 -7.32 5.04
CA LYS A 100 -15.07 -7.75 4.33
C LYS A 100 -15.37 -8.14 2.89
N ALA A 101 -16.47 -8.83 2.61
CA ALA A 101 -16.88 -9.16 1.25
C ALA A 101 -17.19 -7.91 0.41
N SER A 102 -17.85 -6.91 0.97
CA SER A 102 -18.11 -5.65 0.27
C SER A 102 -16.81 -4.88 0.00
N ILE A 103 -15.95 -4.74 1.02
CA ILE A 103 -14.64 -4.08 0.93
C ILE A 103 -13.74 -4.76 -0.11
N ARG A 104 -13.72 -6.09 -0.18
CA ARG A 104 -13.00 -6.85 -1.23
C ARG A 104 -13.48 -6.50 -2.63
N ASN A 105 -14.77 -6.21 -2.79
CA ASN A 105 -15.39 -5.91 -4.08
C ASN A 105 -15.39 -4.42 -4.44
N SER A 106 -15.09 -3.53 -3.48
CA SER A 106 -14.95 -2.10 -3.68
C SER A 106 -13.50 -1.65 -3.47
N VAL A 107 -13.09 -1.36 -2.24
CA VAL A 107 -11.81 -0.77 -1.86
C VAL A 107 -10.63 -1.60 -2.36
N LEU A 108 -10.63 -2.93 -2.20
CA LEU A 108 -9.47 -3.76 -2.57
C LEU A 108 -9.37 -4.04 -4.08
N ARG A 109 -10.42 -3.76 -4.86
CA ARG A 109 -10.33 -3.80 -6.34
C ARG A 109 -9.67 -2.56 -6.92
N GLU A 110 -9.55 -1.51 -6.12
CA GLU A 110 -8.94 -0.27 -6.56
C GLU A 110 -7.41 -0.39 -6.65
N ARG A 111 -6.83 0.58 -7.35
CA ARG A 111 -5.37 0.67 -7.51
C ARG A 111 -4.68 0.83 -6.15
N HIS A 112 -3.47 0.29 -6.02
CA HIS A 112 -2.65 0.29 -4.80
C HIS A 112 -2.68 1.63 -4.03
N SER A 113 -2.49 2.75 -4.72
CA SER A 113 -2.50 4.06 -4.07
C SER A 113 -3.83 4.48 -3.46
N LYS A 114 -4.97 4.04 -4.03
CA LYS A 114 -6.29 4.25 -3.44
C LYS A 114 -6.50 3.36 -2.22
N LYS A 115 -6.04 2.10 -2.27
CA LYS A 115 -6.09 1.21 -1.11
C LYS A 115 -5.31 1.80 0.07
N LEU A 116 -4.10 2.31 -0.20
CA LEU A 116 -3.28 2.99 0.82
C LEU A 116 -4.00 4.21 1.38
N VAL A 117 -4.61 5.05 0.55
CA VAL A 117 -5.38 6.20 1.03
C VAL A 117 -6.53 5.73 1.92
N SER A 118 -7.27 4.69 1.53
CA SER A 118 -8.34 4.13 2.36
C SER A 118 -7.84 3.60 3.69
N ALA A 119 -6.67 2.95 3.73
CA ALA A 119 -6.04 2.53 4.98
C ALA A 119 -5.65 3.75 5.84
N MET A 120 -4.98 4.76 5.28
CA MET A 120 -4.58 5.95 6.04
C MET A 120 -5.79 6.74 6.55
N THR A 121 -6.89 6.79 5.79
CA THR A 121 -8.15 7.40 6.25
C THR A 121 -8.83 6.57 7.34
N ALA A 122 -8.78 5.24 7.26
CA ALA A 122 -9.31 4.36 8.29
C ALA A 122 -8.57 4.49 9.63
N PHE A 123 -7.29 4.85 9.57
CA PHE A 123 -6.39 5.06 10.72
C PHE A 123 -6.32 6.54 11.15
N ASP A 124 -7.25 7.37 10.69
CA ASP A 124 -7.35 8.80 11.02
C ASP A 124 -6.05 9.60 10.85
N VAL A 125 -5.13 9.12 10.00
CA VAL A 125 -3.83 9.77 9.83
C VAL A 125 -4.08 11.19 9.28
N PRO A 126 -3.68 12.25 9.99
CA PRO A 126 -4.07 13.60 9.64
C PRO A 126 -3.12 14.17 8.58
N SER A 127 -3.49 14.15 7.29
CA SER A 127 -2.79 14.89 6.22
C SER A 127 -3.33 14.63 4.82
N ASN A 128 -3.03 15.54 3.88
CA ASN A 128 -3.27 15.29 2.47
C ASN A 128 -2.17 14.40 1.85
N PHE A 129 -2.29 13.08 2.01
CA PHE A 129 -1.33 12.09 1.48
C PHE A 129 -1.34 11.94 -0.04
N LYS A 130 -2.40 12.43 -0.70
CA LYS A 130 -2.61 12.28 -2.14
C LYS A 130 -1.79 13.29 -2.93
N SER A 131 -1.73 14.55 -2.48
CA SER A 131 -1.13 15.63 -3.25
C SER A 131 -0.04 16.41 -2.53
N LEU A 132 0.05 16.37 -1.19
CA LEU A 132 1.07 17.13 -0.47
C LEU A 132 2.45 16.47 -0.69
N PRO A 133 3.45 17.20 -1.21
CA PRO A 133 4.79 16.66 -1.38
C PRO A 133 5.48 16.54 -0.02
N ARG A 134 5.78 15.30 0.37
CA ARG A 134 6.36 14.93 1.67
C ARG A 134 7.50 13.91 1.55
N VAL A 135 7.51 13.10 0.50
CA VAL A 135 8.49 12.02 0.33
C VAL A 135 9.80 12.59 -0.23
N ASN A 136 10.90 12.39 0.48
CA ASN A 136 12.24 12.60 -0.06
C ASN A 136 12.62 11.41 -0.94
N ILE A 137 12.53 11.58 -2.27
CA ILE A 137 12.77 10.49 -3.23
C ILE A 137 14.18 9.88 -3.18
N SER A 138 15.15 10.60 -2.60
CA SER A 138 16.54 10.15 -2.50
C SER A 138 16.81 9.30 -1.25
N THR A 139 15.96 9.40 -0.23
CA THR A 139 16.15 8.69 1.05
C THR A 139 14.96 7.82 1.43
N GLY A 140 13.78 8.03 0.84
CA GLY A 140 12.52 7.36 1.18
C GLY A 140 11.80 8.00 2.36
N VAL A 141 12.49 8.85 3.13
CA VAL A 141 11.97 9.48 4.35
C VAL A 141 10.77 10.37 4.03
N ILE A 142 9.74 10.26 4.87
CA ILE A 142 8.54 11.10 4.82
C ILE A 142 8.76 12.30 5.73
N LEU A 143 8.82 13.50 5.14
CA LEU A 143 8.99 14.77 5.83
C LEU A 143 7.65 15.46 6.00
N GLU A 144 7.58 16.53 6.80
CA GLU A 144 6.37 17.38 6.87
C GLU A 144 6.06 18.06 5.54
N LYS A 145 7.12 18.51 4.83
CA LYS A 145 7.02 19.17 3.53
C LYS A 145 8.34 19.06 2.78
N ILE A 146 8.26 18.90 1.46
CA ILE A 146 9.43 18.98 0.56
C ILE A 146 9.08 19.71 -0.74
N LYS A 147 10.05 20.43 -1.30
CA LYS A 147 9.91 21.05 -2.63
C LYS A 147 10.29 20.02 -3.71
N PRO A 148 9.38 19.65 -4.64
CA PRO A 148 9.71 18.75 -5.73
C PRO A 148 10.88 19.29 -6.57
N GLN A 149 11.84 18.42 -6.91
CA GLN A 149 13.04 18.77 -7.67
C GLN A 149 13.02 18.21 -9.10
N ASN A 150 12.30 17.12 -9.34
CA ASN A 150 12.02 16.61 -10.68
C ASN A 150 10.56 16.14 -10.78
N ASN A 151 10.08 15.92 -12.00
CA ASN A 151 8.72 15.43 -12.28
C ASN A 151 8.67 13.94 -12.66
N GLN A 152 9.78 13.21 -12.54
CA GLN A 152 9.88 11.80 -12.94
C GLN A 152 9.45 10.83 -11.84
N VAL A 153 9.39 11.33 -10.60
CA VAL A 153 8.98 10.57 -9.42
C VAL A 153 7.96 11.40 -8.62
N PRO A 154 6.83 10.83 -8.17
CA PRO A 154 5.90 11.54 -7.32
C PRO A 154 6.49 11.84 -5.93
N TYR A 155 6.11 12.96 -5.32
CA TYR A 155 6.56 13.35 -3.98
C TYR A 155 5.49 13.21 -2.90
N SER A 156 4.24 12.88 -3.26
CA SER A 156 3.20 12.55 -2.28
C SER A 156 3.29 11.09 -1.86
N ILE A 157 2.83 10.76 -0.65
CA ILE A 157 2.89 9.39 -0.12
C ILE A 157 2.12 8.42 -1.04
N ALA A 158 0.87 8.75 -1.38
CA ALA A 158 0.07 7.90 -2.26
C ALA A 158 0.69 7.74 -3.65
N GLY A 159 1.25 8.83 -4.21
CA GLY A 159 1.88 8.81 -5.52
C GLY A 159 3.18 8.02 -5.53
N TYR A 160 4.02 8.17 -4.51
CA TYR A 160 5.29 7.45 -4.40
C TYR A 160 5.05 5.95 -4.24
N SER A 161 4.09 5.55 -3.39
CA SER A 161 3.68 4.16 -3.24
C SER A 161 3.18 3.57 -4.56
N ASP A 162 2.37 4.31 -5.30
CA ASP A 162 1.87 3.89 -6.62
C ASP A 162 2.98 3.71 -7.65
N TRP A 163 3.97 4.59 -7.60
CA TRP A 163 5.13 4.55 -8.48
C TRP A 163 6.02 3.34 -8.18
N LEU A 164 6.23 3.01 -6.89
CA LEU A 164 6.92 1.78 -6.49
C LEU A 164 6.15 0.54 -6.98
N TYR A 165 4.83 0.51 -6.77
CA TYR A 165 3.98 -0.58 -7.24
C TYR A 165 4.00 -0.73 -8.78
N SER A 166 4.03 0.37 -9.51
CA SER A 166 4.14 0.36 -10.99
C SER A 166 5.48 -0.24 -11.46
N ARG A 167 6.57 -0.01 -10.74
CA ARG A 167 7.87 -0.64 -11.03
C ARG A 167 7.83 -2.14 -10.73
N ARG A 168 7.18 -2.55 -9.65
CA ARG A 168 6.92 -3.97 -9.37
C ARG A 168 6.14 -4.60 -10.52
N ASN A 169 5.05 -3.99 -10.97
CA ASN A 169 4.24 -4.51 -12.07
C ASN A 169 5.05 -4.67 -13.36
N ALA A 170 5.91 -3.71 -13.68
CA ALA A 170 6.80 -3.78 -14.82
C ALA A 170 7.82 -4.93 -14.73
N ILE A 171 8.26 -5.32 -13.53
CA ILE A 171 9.16 -6.47 -13.33
C ILE A 171 8.39 -7.78 -13.51
N VAL A 172 7.24 -7.90 -12.83
CA VAL A 172 6.45 -9.15 -12.76
C VAL A 172 5.70 -9.43 -14.06
N HIS A 173 5.09 -8.40 -14.68
CA HIS A 173 4.24 -8.54 -15.86
C HIS A 173 4.90 -8.04 -17.15
N GLY A 174 6.02 -7.31 -17.05
CA GLY A 174 6.73 -6.74 -18.21
C GLY A 174 7.82 -7.64 -18.79
N ASN A 175 7.73 -8.96 -18.61
CA ASN A 175 8.71 -9.96 -19.09
C ASN A 175 10.17 -9.61 -18.71
N GLY A 176 10.38 -9.01 -17.53
CA GLY A 176 11.72 -8.64 -17.04
C GLY A 176 12.39 -7.44 -17.73
N THR A 177 11.71 -6.76 -18.66
CA THR A 177 12.27 -5.68 -19.50
C THR A 177 12.48 -4.34 -18.78
N ASN A 178 12.04 -4.23 -17.51
CA ASN A 178 12.07 -3.00 -16.70
C ASN A 178 11.46 -1.77 -17.41
N LYS A 179 10.45 -2.00 -18.25
CA LYS A 179 9.66 -0.95 -18.91
C LYS A 179 8.32 -0.85 -18.22
N TYR A 180 7.90 0.39 -17.91
CA TYR A 180 6.59 0.61 -17.32
C TYR A 180 5.48 0.13 -18.26
N LEU A 181 4.40 -0.39 -17.68
CA LEU A 181 3.19 -0.67 -18.43
C LEU A 181 2.54 0.65 -18.88
N GLN A 182 1.95 0.67 -20.08
CA GLN A 182 1.37 1.89 -20.65
C GLN A 182 0.23 2.47 -19.80
N ASN A 183 -0.56 1.58 -19.17
CA ASN A 183 -1.61 1.98 -18.26
C ASN A 183 -1.02 2.69 -17.02
N ASP A 184 0.07 2.17 -16.45
CA ASP A 184 0.71 2.78 -15.27
C ASP A 184 1.26 4.18 -15.58
N LEU A 185 1.91 4.37 -16.73
CA LEU A 185 2.38 5.69 -17.17
C LEU A 185 1.23 6.69 -17.30
N THR A 186 0.10 6.24 -17.89
CA THR A 186 -1.10 7.07 -18.05
C THR A 186 -1.67 7.48 -16.70
N GLN A 187 -1.79 6.55 -15.75
CA GLN A 187 -2.32 6.81 -14.42
C GLN A 187 -1.40 7.71 -13.60
N LEU A 188 -0.08 7.46 -13.58
CA LEU A 188 0.89 8.28 -12.85
C LEU A 188 0.89 9.74 -13.36
N LYS A 189 0.78 9.93 -14.68
CA LYS A 189 0.65 11.26 -15.28
C LYS A 189 -0.66 11.94 -14.90
N LYS A 190 -1.79 11.21 -14.98
CA LYS A 190 -3.12 11.74 -14.68
C LYS A 190 -3.30 12.11 -13.20
N LEU A 191 -2.86 11.23 -12.31
CA LEU A 191 -3.13 11.35 -10.87
C LEU A 191 -2.11 12.21 -10.13
N TYR A 192 -0.84 12.14 -10.55
CA TYR A 192 0.28 12.74 -9.79
C TYR A 192 1.14 13.71 -10.62
N LYS A 193 0.74 14.02 -11.85
CA LYS A 193 1.47 14.91 -12.78
C LYS A 193 2.93 14.46 -12.99
N CYS A 194 3.17 13.15 -12.85
CA CYS A 194 4.49 12.54 -12.94
C CYS A 194 4.70 11.98 -14.36
N VAL A 195 5.90 12.17 -14.91
CA VAL A 195 6.31 11.63 -16.21
C VAL A 195 7.55 10.75 -16.02
N PRO A 196 7.39 9.48 -15.61
CA PRO A 196 8.50 8.57 -15.44
C PRO A 196 9.25 8.34 -16.76
N PRO A 197 10.56 8.03 -16.72
CA PRO A 197 11.28 7.57 -17.89
C PRO A 197 10.69 6.26 -18.42
N ALA A 198 10.86 5.98 -19.72
CA ALA A 198 10.31 4.77 -20.36
C ALA A 198 10.83 3.45 -19.76
N SER A 199 12.02 3.48 -19.16
CA SER A 199 12.61 2.33 -18.48
C SER A 199 13.26 2.76 -17.17
N PHE A 200 13.45 1.78 -16.28
CA PHE A 200 14.12 2.00 -15.00
C PHE A 200 15.11 0.87 -14.69
N ARG A 201 15.88 1.06 -13.62
CA ARG A 201 16.75 0.03 -13.05
C ARG A 201 16.43 -0.09 -11.57
N ILE A 202 16.38 -1.31 -11.04
CA ILE A 202 16.41 -1.52 -9.59
C ILE A 202 17.88 -1.56 -9.19
N LYS A 203 18.32 -0.53 -8.47
CA LYS A 203 19.65 -0.50 -7.84
C LYS A 203 19.50 -0.94 -6.39
N LEU A 204 20.61 -1.29 -5.75
CA LEU A 204 20.63 -1.64 -4.33
C LEU A 204 19.98 -0.55 -3.46
N GLY A 205 20.44 0.70 -3.61
CA GLY A 205 19.83 1.85 -2.91
C GLY A 205 18.35 2.07 -3.24
N THR A 206 17.81 1.53 -4.35
CA THR A 206 16.36 1.58 -4.59
C THR A 206 15.59 0.73 -3.57
N VAL A 207 16.13 -0.43 -3.20
CA VAL A 207 15.50 -1.33 -2.23
C VAL A 207 15.50 -0.68 -0.85
N GLN A 208 16.64 -0.14 -0.42
CA GLN A 208 16.78 0.56 0.84
C GLN A 208 15.84 1.78 0.93
N ILE A 209 15.82 2.63 -0.10
CA ILE A 209 14.92 3.80 -0.16
C ILE A 209 13.45 3.38 -0.10
N ALA A 210 13.06 2.29 -0.78
CA ALA A 210 11.68 1.79 -0.73
C ALA A 210 11.33 1.23 0.67
N ALA A 211 12.27 0.53 1.31
CA ALA A 211 12.11 -0.01 2.66
C ALA A 211 11.92 1.11 3.68
N GLU A 212 12.75 2.15 3.62
CA GLU A 212 12.65 3.36 4.44
C GLU A 212 11.31 4.07 4.25
N PHE A 213 10.85 4.19 3.01
CA PHE A 213 9.53 4.75 2.73
C PHE A 213 8.41 3.93 3.36
N TYR A 214 8.39 2.61 3.14
CA TYR A 214 7.32 1.77 3.68
C TYR A 214 7.34 1.71 5.21
N ARG A 215 8.52 1.71 5.83
CA ARG A 215 8.66 1.86 7.29
C ARG A 215 8.09 3.20 7.76
N GLY A 216 8.38 4.29 7.06
CA GLY A 216 7.79 5.60 7.35
C GLY A 216 6.26 5.61 7.25
N VAL A 217 5.68 4.93 6.25
CA VAL A 217 4.22 4.78 6.14
C VAL A 217 3.64 3.97 7.30
N CYS A 218 4.33 2.89 7.70
CA CYS A 218 3.93 2.07 8.85
C CYS A 218 3.91 2.89 10.15
N ASN A 219 4.92 3.72 10.38
CA ASN A 219 4.97 4.59 11.56
C ASN A 219 3.81 5.60 11.57
N LEU A 220 3.48 6.21 10.42
CA LEU A 220 2.31 7.10 10.33
C LEU A 220 1.00 6.38 10.66
N LEU A 221 0.86 5.11 10.27
CA LEU A 221 -0.32 4.31 10.60
C LEU A 221 -0.36 3.95 12.09
N LEU A 222 0.79 3.67 12.71
CA LEU A 222 0.86 3.43 14.16
C LEU A 222 0.52 4.70 14.95
N GLU A 223 1.08 5.85 14.57
CA GLU A 223 0.76 7.15 15.16
C GLU A 223 -0.74 7.45 15.07
N GLY A 224 -1.35 7.23 13.89
CA GLY A 224 -2.80 7.40 13.73
C GLY A 224 -3.64 6.41 14.55
N ALA A 225 -3.18 5.16 14.70
CA ALA A 225 -3.86 4.16 15.54
C ALA A 225 -3.83 4.48 17.04
N ASP A 226 -2.80 5.18 17.51
CA ASP A 226 -2.67 5.61 18.91
C ASP A 226 -3.55 6.84 19.22
N GLU A 227 -3.89 7.64 18.21
CA GLU A 227 -4.74 8.83 18.33
C GLU A 227 -6.25 8.55 18.13
N ALA A 228 -6.62 7.37 17.62
CA ALA A 228 -8.00 6.95 17.28
C ALA A 228 -8.65 6.02 18.31
#